data_AF-A0A9F2WJE2-F1
#
_entry.id   AF-A0A9F2WJE2-F1
#
_cell.length_a   1.000
_cell.length_b   1.000
_cell.length_c   1.000
_cell.angle_alpha   90.00
_cell.angle_beta   90.00
_cell.angle_gamma   90.00
#
_symmetry.space_group_name_H-M   'P 1'
#
loop_
_entity.id
_entity.type
_entity.pdbx_description
1 polymer ?
#
loop_
_entity_poly.entity_id
_entity_poly.type
_entity_poly.pdbx_seq_one_letter_code
_entity_poly.pdbx_strand_id
1 'polypeptide(L)'
;MARLKLASEERNDACKQVKLLEQPLETLENINPEENDMTLQELLNRINNADTGMAIWRTGAIIVDRIYRTQERKKKITAEEINALIEERDAALAQCKRLEQELHHMKEQNQTSANKPRHLTAENNQERALKEKLLAMQQEREAAVHQYKNLEEELQTLRIYYSLHQALSQEASLKDQFNSTLITYEKALKNRDDVVSMLLLQNEELETQLQQMAAERTNTELKFQQASDALQETTEKLQNMTVKRMWLRPRSLSGG
;
A
#
# COMPACT_ATOMS: atom_id res chain seq x y z
N MET A 1 46.23 20.04 14.57
CA MET A 1 46.13 20.49 13.16
C MET A 1 45.40 19.49 12.25
N ALA A 2 45.70 18.18 12.27
CA ALA A 2 45.06 17.21 11.36
C ALA A 2 43.54 17.05 11.51
N ARG A 3 43.02 17.03 12.75
CA ARG A 3 41.56 16.92 13.01
C ARG A 3 40.74 18.10 12.48
N LEU A 4 41.32 19.30 12.50
CA LEU A 4 40.65 20.51 12.01
C LEU A 4 40.54 20.50 10.47
N LYS A 5 41.56 19.94 9.79
CA LYS A 5 41.54 19.76 8.34
C LYS A 5 40.47 18.75 7.92
N LEU A 6 40.39 17.61 8.62
CA LEU A 6 39.39 16.59 8.36
C LEU A 6 37.95 17.15 8.52
N ALA A 7 37.69 17.86 9.62
CA ALA A 7 36.38 18.49 9.83
C ALA A 7 36.04 19.55 8.77
N SER A 8 37.05 20.25 8.24
CA SER A 8 36.84 21.20 7.16
C SER A 8 36.56 20.52 5.81
N GLU A 9 37.19 19.38 5.54
CA GLU A 9 36.95 18.56 4.35
C GLU A 9 35.55 17.94 4.40
N GLU A 10 35.17 17.32 5.52
CA GLU A 10 33.83 16.75 5.74
C GLU A 10 32.73 17.81 5.57
N ARG A 11 32.94 19.03 6.09
CA ARG A 11 32.00 20.14 5.92
C ARG A 11 31.93 20.63 4.48
N ASN A 12 33.06 20.70 3.78
CA ASN A 12 33.09 21.13 2.38
C ASN A 12 32.41 20.09 1.47
N ASP A 13 32.57 18.80 1.77
CA ASP A 13 31.92 17.73 1.03
C ASP A 13 30.41 17.67 1.34
N ALA A 14 30.00 17.90 2.59
CA ALA A 14 28.59 18.10 2.93
C ALA A 14 28.00 19.31 2.18
N CYS A 15 28.72 20.42 2.11
CA CYS A 15 28.28 21.62 1.38
C CYS A 15 28.18 21.39 -0.14
N LYS A 16 29.09 20.58 -0.72
CA LYS A 16 28.98 20.15 -2.13
C LYS A 16 27.75 19.27 -2.35
N GLN A 17 27.45 18.33 -1.44
CA GLN A 17 26.27 17.49 -1.55
C GLN A 17 24.97 18.31 -1.43
N VAL A 18 24.90 19.27 -0.52
CA VAL A 18 23.77 20.19 -0.40
C VAL A 18 23.57 20.98 -1.69
N LYS A 19 24.64 21.54 -2.28
CA LYS A 19 24.55 22.27 -3.56
C LYS A 19 24.11 21.40 -4.74
N LEU A 20 24.54 20.14 -4.78
CA LEU A 20 24.08 19.18 -5.80
C LEU A 20 22.59 18.80 -5.62
N LEU A 21 22.07 18.85 -4.40
CA LEU A 21 20.66 18.64 -4.09
C LEU A 21 19.81 19.89 -4.31
N GLU A 22 20.37 21.09 -4.18
CA GLU A 22 19.71 22.38 -4.43
C GLU A 22 19.60 22.73 -5.92
N GLN A 23 20.58 22.35 -6.76
CA GLN A 23 20.53 22.60 -8.21
C GLN A 23 19.26 22.05 -8.91
N PRO A 24 18.77 20.84 -8.58
CA PRO A 24 17.47 20.35 -9.05
C PRO A 24 16.26 21.16 -8.55
N LEU A 25 16.34 21.77 -7.36
CA LEU A 25 15.28 22.58 -6.75
C LEU A 25 15.14 23.95 -7.42
N GLU A 26 16.24 24.62 -7.78
CA GLU A 26 16.20 25.88 -8.54
C GLU A 26 15.60 25.69 -9.94
N THR A 27 15.79 24.52 -10.57
CA THR A 27 15.12 24.20 -11.85
C THR A 27 13.62 23.92 -11.72
N LEU A 28 13.10 23.70 -10.50
CA LEU A 28 11.66 23.50 -10.25
C LEU A 28 10.89 24.82 -10.06
N GLU A 29 11.56 25.97 -9.93
CA GLU A 29 10.87 27.28 -9.98
C GLU A 29 10.50 27.69 -11.41
N ASN A 30 10.95 26.93 -12.43
CA ASN A 30 10.71 27.20 -13.85
C ASN A 30 10.07 25.98 -14.54
N ILE A 31 8.98 25.46 -13.96
CA ILE A 31 8.21 24.37 -14.57
C ILE A 31 7.62 24.85 -15.90
N ASN A 32 8.08 24.22 -16.98
CA ASN A 32 7.66 24.42 -18.36
C ASN A 32 6.11 24.46 -18.47
N PRO A 33 5.50 25.45 -19.15
CA PRO A 33 4.05 25.51 -19.32
C PRO A 33 3.44 24.24 -19.97
N GLU A 34 4.18 23.51 -20.80
CA GLU A 34 3.70 22.27 -21.43
C GLU A 34 3.49 21.11 -20.44
N GLU A 35 4.15 21.10 -19.27
CA GLU A 35 4.02 20.00 -18.31
C GLU A 35 2.79 20.12 -17.39
N ASN A 36 2.10 21.27 -17.39
CA ASN A 36 0.83 21.45 -16.67
C ASN A 36 -0.37 20.82 -17.39
N ASP A 37 -0.30 20.66 -18.72
CA ASP A 37 -1.39 20.14 -19.54
C ASP A 37 -1.43 18.60 -19.56
N MET A 38 -0.38 17.94 -19.07
CA MET A 38 -0.37 16.48 -18.99
C MET A 38 -1.41 15.96 -17.99
N THR A 39 -2.07 14.88 -18.37
CA THR A 39 -2.99 14.18 -17.47
C THR A 39 -2.23 13.48 -16.34
N LEU A 40 -2.87 13.25 -15.20
CA LEU A 40 -2.25 12.46 -14.12
C LEU A 40 -1.81 11.07 -14.63
N GLN A 41 -2.59 10.48 -15.53
CA GLN A 41 -2.29 9.20 -16.13
C GLN A 41 -1.01 9.24 -16.98
N GLU A 42 -0.79 10.31 -17.75
CA GLU A 42 0.45 10.50 -18.52
C GLU A 42 1.66 10.64 -17.61
N LEU A 43 1.55 11.40 -16.52
CA LEU A 43 2.63 11.56 -15.54
C LEU A 43 2.97 10.22 -14.85
N LEU A 44 1.96 9.44 -14.49
CA LEU A 44 2.15 8.10 -13.91
C LEU A 44 2.77 7.12 -14.90
N ASN A 45 2.33 7.14 -16.17
CA ASN A 45 2.92 6.33 -17.23
C ASN A 45 4.39 6.71 -17.46
N ARG A 46 4.73 7.99 -17.36
CA ARG A 46 6.09 8.49 -17.52
C ARG A 46 7.00 8.10 -16.35
N ILE A 47 6.46 7.99 -15.14
CA ILE A 47 7.17 7.37 -13.98
C ILE A 47 7.38 5.88 -14.22
N ASN A 48 6.34 5.16 -14.66
CA ASN A 48 6.40 3.71 -14.85
C ASN A 48 7.39 3.30 -15.96
N ASN A 49 7.54 4.14 -16.98
CA ASN A 49 8.43 3.93 -18.12
C ASN A 49 9.77 4.67 -17.99
N ALA A 50 10.12 5.20 -16.82
CA ALA A 50 11.34 5.97 -16.65
C ALA A 50 12.57 5.05 -16.51
N ASP A 51 13.55 5.23 -17.40
CA ASP A 51 14.80 4.45 -17.40
C ASP A 51 15.80 4.87 -16.31
N THR A 52 15.57 6.01 -15.64
CA THR A 52 16.48 6.54 -14.63
C THR A 52 15.74 7.08 -13.41
N GLY A 53 16.37 6.96 -12.23
CA GLY A 53 15.85 7.55 -10.99
C GLY A 53 15.67 9.06 -11.06
N MET A 54 16.48 9.76 -11.85
CA MET A 54 16.33 11.20 -12.09
C MET A 54 15.06 11.54 -12.88
N ALA A 55 14.66 10.72 -13.86
CA ALA A 55 13.42 10.92 -14.60
C ALA A 55 12.18 10.65 -13.72
N ILE A 56 12.26 9.64 -12.85
CA ILE A 56 11.24 9.37 -11.82
C ILE A 56 11.11 10.58 -10.89
N TRP A 57 12.22 11.09 -10.38
CA TRP A 57 12.23 12.21 -9.44
C TRP A 57 11.62 13.49 -10.04
N ARG A 58 12.02 13.86 -11.28
CA ARG A 58 11.47 15.04 -11.96
C ARG A 58 9.96 14.94 -12.17
N THR A 59 9.50 13.79 -12.67
CA THR A 59 8.06 13.57 -12.89
C THR A 59 7.30 13.53 -11.56
N GLY A 60 7.89 12.95 -10.52
CA GLY A 60 7.34 12.96 -9.15
C GLY A 60 7.21 14.37 -8.57
N ALA A 61 8.21 15.23 -8.78
CA ALA A 61 8.19 16.62 -8.31
C ALA A 61 7.02 17.42 -8.93
N ILE A 62 6.73 17.20 -10.21
CA ILE A 62 5.60 17.84 -10.91
C ILE A 62 4.26 17.40 -10.29
N ILE A 63 4.09 16.10 -10.00
CA ILE A 63 2.88 15.58 -9.36
C ILE A 63 2.70 16.22 -7.97
N VAL A 64 3.77 16.29 -7.18
CA VAL A 64 3.74 16.89 -5.83
C VAL A 64 3.37 18.37 -5.88
N ASP A 65 3.99 19.14 -6.78
CA ASP A 65 3.66 20.56 -6.98
C ASP A 65 2.20 20.75 -7.39
N ARG A 66 1.68 19.92 -8.32
CA ARG A 66 0.27 19.97 -8.74
C ARG A 66 -0.69 19.69 -7.58
N ILE A 67 -0.37 18.71 -6.73
CA ILE A 67 -1.16 18.39 -5.53
C ILE A 67 -1.18 19.61 -4.60
N TYR A 68 0.00 20.18 -4.30
CA TYR A 68 0.13 21.32 -3.41
C TYR A 68 -0.66 22.54 -3.93
N ARG A 69 -0.48 22.91 -5.20
CA ARG A 69 -1.22 24.02 -5.84
C ARG A 69 -2.73 23.79 -5.82
N THR A 70 -3.17 22.56 -6.07
CA THR A 70 -4.61 22.23 -6.04
C THR A 70 -5.17 22.37 -4.63
N GLN A 71 -4.44 21.90 -3.61
CA GLN A 71 -4.85 22.08 -2.22
C GLN A 71 -4.92 23.56 -1.82
N GLU A 72 -3.93 24.35 -2.24
CA GLU A 72 -3.88 25.77 -1.90
C GLU A 72 -5.00 26.56 -2.58
N ARG A 73 -5.30 26.27 -3.86
CA ARG A 73 -6.46 26.84 -4.55
C ARG A 73 -7.77 26.49 -3.86
N LYS A 74 -7.96 25.23 -3.43
CA LYS A 74 -9.16 24.81 -2.69
C LYS A 74 -9.32 25.61 -1.40
N LYS A 75 -8.26 25.75 -0.60
CA LYS A 75 -8.30 26.57 0.63
C LYS A 75 -8.66 28.02 0.34
N LYS A 76 -8.06 28.60 -0.70
CA LYS A 76 -8.33 29.98 -1.11
C LYS A 76 -9.80 30.19 -1.52
N ILE A 77 -10.34 29.30 -2.37
CA ILE A 77 -11.74 29.35 -2.80
C ILE A 77 -12.67 29.25 -1.60
N THR A 78 -12.45 28.28 -0.70
CA THR A 78 -13.29 28.11 0.50
C THR A 78 -13.21 29.34 1.42
N ALA A 79 -12.04 29.96 1.56
CA ALA A 79 -11.91 31.20 2.34
C ALA A 79 -12.67 32.36 1.70
N GLU A 80 -12.59 32.52 0.37
CA GLU A 80 -13.34 33.53 -0.38
C GLU A 80 -14.86 33.31 -0.28
N GLU A 81 -15.34 32.07 -0.39
CA GLU A 81 -16.75 31.71 -0.24
C GLU A 81 -17.27 32.01 1.18
N ILE A 82 -16.53 31.63 2.22
CA ILE A 82 -16.90 31.92 3.61
C ILE A 82 -16.96 33.43 3.86
N ASN A 83 -16.00 34.19 3.34
CA ASN A 83 -15.99 35.65 3.49
C ASN A 83 -17.20 36.28 2.79
N ALA A 84 -17.54 35.86 1.56
CA ALA A 84 -18.71 36.36 0.85
C ALA A 84 -20.02 36.09 1.61
N LEU A 85 -20.16 34.89 2.20
CA LEU A 85 -21.33 34.54 3.02
C LEU A 85 -21.41 35.38 4.31
N ILE A 86 -20.27 35.68 4.93
CA ILE A 86 -20.21 36.56 6.11
C ILE A 86 -20.65 37.98 5.74
N GLU A 87 -20.16 38.52 4.62
CA GLU A 87 -20.54 39.85 4.13
C GLU A 87 -22.03 39.95 3.81
N GLU A 88 -22.59 38.94 3.13
CA GLU A 88 -24.02 38.88 2.81
C GLU A 88 -24.88 38.82 4.08
N ARG A 89 -24.49 37.98 5.05
CA ARG A 89 -25.14 37.90 6.37
C ARG A 89 -25.11 39.24 7.08
N ASP A 90 -23.96 39.90 7.14
CA ASP A 90 -23.81 41.17 7.86
C ASP A 90 -24.58 42.30 7.19
N ALA A 91 -24.63 42.32 5.86
CA ALA A 91 -25.48 43.24 5.10
C ALA A 91 -26.96 43.02 5.39
N ALA A 92 -27.44 41.77 5.40
CA ALA A 92 -28.82 41.43 5.74
C ALA A 92 -29.15 41.82 7.19
N LEU A 93 -28.27 41.53 8.15
CA LEU A 93 -28.44 41.92 9.55
C LEU A 93 -28.48 43.44 9.73
N ALA A 94 -27.65 44.19 8.99
CA ALA A 94 -27.67 45.64 9.02
C ALA A 94 -28.99 46.21 8.46
N GLN A 95 -29.53 45.61 7.40
CA GLN A 95 -30.83 45.99 6.85
C GLN A 95 -31.97 45.71 7.85
N CYS A 96 -31.98 44.53 8.49
CA CYS A 96 -32.97 44.21 9.52
C CYS A 96 -32.96 45.22 10.66
N LYS A 97 -31.77 45.54 11.19
CA LYS A 97 -31.63 46.54 12.28
C LYS A 97 -32.13 47.92 11.87
N ARG A 98 -31.87 48.37 10.63
CA ARG A 98 -32.39 49.65 10.14
C ARG A 98 -33.92 49.65 10.05
N LEU A 99 -34.50 48.59 9.49
CA LEU A 99 -35.95 48.46 9.39
C LEU A 99 -36.63 48.40 10.77
N GLU A 100 -36.01 47.73 11.74
CA GLU A 100 -36.49 47.72 13.14
C GLU A 100 -36.47 49.12 13.77
N GLN A 101 -35.41 49.90 13.54
CA GLN A 101 -35.31 51.29 14.03
C GLN A 101 -36.32 52.21 13.36
N GLU A 102 -36.49 52.11 12.04
CA GLU A 102 -37.49 52.87 11.28
C GLU A 102 -38.91 52.58 11.79
N LEU A 103 -39.21 51.29 12.04
CA LEU A 103 -40.50 50.88 12.60
C LEU A 103 -40.71 51.46 14.00
N HIS A 104 -39.69 51.46 14.86
CA HIS A 104 -39.76 52.07 16.19
C HIS A 104 -40.04 53.58 16.08
N HIS A 105 -39.31 54.28 15.22
CA HIS A 105 -39.47 55.72 15.03
C HIS A 105 -40.87 56.08 14.49
N MET A 106 -41.39 55.31 13.54
CA MET A 106 -42.76 55.49 13.04
C MET A 106 -43.81 55.26 14.13
N LYS A 107 -43.61 54.27 15.01
CA LYS A 107 -44.50 54.05 16.16
C LYS A 107 -44.48 55.23 17.14
N GLU A 108 -43.32 55.81 17.43
CA GLU A 108 -43.18 56.98 18.29
C GLU A 108 -43.78 58.25 17.66
N GLN A 109 -43.59 58.44 16.35
CA GLN A 109 -44.25 59.52 15.59
C GLN A 109 -45.77 59.37 15.59
N ASN A 110 -46.30 58.15 15.41
CA ASN A 110 -47.75 57.89 15.48
C ASN A 110 -48.32 58.20 16.88
N GLN A 111 -47.58 57.91 17.94
CA GLN A 111 -47.99 58.25 19.31
C GLN A 111 -47.97 59.76 19.59
N THR A 112 -47.04 60.50 18.98
CA THR A 112 -46.90 61.96 19.16
C THR A 112 -47.81 62.78 18.22
N SER A 113 -48.14 62.26 17.03
CA SER A 113 -49.04 62.86 16.03
C SER A 113 -50.54 62.58 16.24
N ALA A 114 -50.92 61.81 17.27
CA ALA A 114 -52.31 61.52 17.64
C ALA A 114 -53.20 62.77 17.91
N ASN A 115 -52.63 63.98 17.87
CA ASN A 115 -53.33 65.26 17.97
C ASN A 115 -53.68 65.94 16.62
N LYS A 116 -53.46 65.33 15.45
CA LYS A 116 -53.88 65.91 14.14
C LYS A 116 -54.59 64.89 13.22
N PRO A 117 -55.91 65.05 12.96
CA PRO A 117 -56.74 64.00 12.34
C PRO A 117 -56.57 63.80 10.82
N ARG A 118 -55.70 64.57 10.13
CA ARG A 118 -55.50 64.44 8.66
C ARG A 118 -54.30 63.57 8.24
N HIS A 119 -53.41 63.18 9.16
CA HIS A 119 -52.18 62.41 8.84
C HIS A 119 -52.29 60.88 9.08
N LEU A 120 -53.29 60.45 9.88
CA LEU A 120 -53.43 59.07 10.35
C LEU A 120 -53.63 58.02 9.25
N THR A 121 -54.12 58.39 8.07
CA THR A 121 -54.45 57.43 7.01
C THR A 121 -53.24 57.03 6.15
N ALA A 122 -52.29 57.94 5.94
CA ALA A 122 -51.08 57.68 5.14
C ALA A 122 -49.99 56.98 5.96
N GLU A 123 -49.77 57.42 7.20
CA GLU A 123 -48.78 56.82 8.12
C GLU A 123 -49.17 55.39 8.54
N ASN A 124 -50.46 55.11 8.72
CA ASN A 124 -50.97 53.75 9.00
C ASN A 124 -50.74 52.79 7.83
N ASN A 125 -50.88 53.27 6.59
CA ASN A 125 -50.59 52.45 5.40
C ASN A 125 -49.09 52.13 5.29
N GLN A 126 -48.21 53.06 5.66
CA GLN A 126 -46.76 52.83 5.65
C GLN A 126 -46.32 51.88 6.79
N GLU A 127 -46.89 52.00 7.99
CA GLU A 127 -46.65 51.06 9.09
C GLU A 127 -47.13 49.64 8.74
N ARG A 128 -48.27 49.52 8.06
CA ARG A 128 -48.78 48.23 7.58
C ARG A 128 -47.85 47.60 6.56
N ALA A 129 -47.35 48.37 5.58
CA ALA A 129 -46.40 47.89 4.58
C ALA A 129 -45.08 47.40 5.21
N LEU A 130 -44.55 48.09 6.23
CA LEU A 130 -43.35 47.65 6.94
C LEU A 130 -43.58 46.36 7.74
N LYS A 131 -44.75 46.21 8.38
CA LYS A 131 -45.11 44.96 9.08
C LYS A 131 -45.25 43.79 8.12
N GLU A 132 -45.88 44.00 6.96
CA GLU A 132 -46.00 42.97 5.92
C GLU A 132 -44.61 42.56 5.41
N LYS A 133 -43.71 43.52 5.17
CA LYS A 133 -42.33 43.23 4.77
C LYS A 133 -41.54 42.46 5.84
N LEU A 134 -41.69 42.82 7.12
CA LEU A 134 -41.03 42.12 8.22
C LEU A 134 -41.53 40.67 8.34
N LEU A 135 -42.84 40.47 8.20
CA LEU A 135 -43.46 39.15 8.27
C LEU A 135 -43.03 38.27 7.08
N ALA A 136 -42.95 38.84 5.88
CA ALA A 136 -42.40 38.16 4.69
C ALA A 136 -40.94 37.75 4.90
N MET A 137 -40.08 38.66 5.39
CA MET A 137 -38.68 38.31 5.69
C MET A 137 -38.56 37.24 6.78
N GLN A 138 -39.45 37.22 7.75
CA GLN A 138 -39.45 36.20 8.79
C GLN A 138 -39.85 34.82 8.22
N GLN A 139 -40.84 34.77 7.34
CA GLN A 139 -41.23 33.54 6.64
C GLN A 139 -40.11 33.03 5.72
N GLU A 140 -39.44 33.92 4.99
CA GLU A 140 -38.28 33.57 4.17
C GLU A 140 -37.14 33.00 5.02
N ARG A 141 -36.87 33.61 6.19
CA ARG A 141 -35.87 33.09 7.14
C ARG A 141 -36.24 31.69 7.64
N GLU A 142 -37.50 31.47 8.02
CA GLU A 142 -37.97 30.17 8.49
C GLU A 142 -37.87 29.10 7.40
N ALA A 143 -38.24 29.44 6.15
CA ALA A 143 -38.08 28.57 5.00
C ALA A 143 -36.61 28.21 4.74
N ALA A 144 -35.71 29.21 4.78
CA ALA A 144 -34.27 28.98 4.62
C ALA A 144 -33.71 28.08 5.73
N VAL A 145 -34.09 28.30 6.99
CA VAL A 145 -33.69 27.44 8.12
C VAL A 145 -34.16 25.99 7.92
N HIS A 146 -35.38 25.79 7.42
CA HIS A 146 -35.86 24.45 7.09
C HIS A 146 -35.06 23.81 5.96
N GLN A 147 -34.72 24.55 4.91
CA GLN A 147 -33.87 24.05 3.82
C GLN A 147 -32.47 23.67 4.32
N TYR A 148 -31.85 24.49 5.17
CA TYR A 148 -30.53 24.18 5.74
C TYR A 148 -30.54 22.89 6.56
N LYS A 149 -31.60 22.64 7.34
CA LYS A 149 -31.75 21.37 8.09
C LYS A 149 -31.83 20.16 7.17
N ASN A 150 -32.63 20.24 6.11
CA ASN A 150 -32.72 19.15 5.13
C ASN A 150 -31.37 18.89 4.46
N LEU A 151 -30.66 19.96 4.08
CA LEU A 151 -29.33 19.85 3.47
C LEU A 151 -28.31 19.23 4.43
N GLU A 152 -28.39 19.56 5.72
CA GLU A 152 -27.54 18.99 6.77
C GLU A 152 -27.79 17.48 6.93
N GLU A 153 -29.05 17.04 6.91
CA GLU A 153 -29.41 15.61 6.96
C GLU A 153 -28.93 14.84 5.72
N GLU A 154 -29.04 15.43 4.52
CA GLU A 154 -28.50 14.86 3.27
C GLU A 154 -26.97 14.72 3.34
N LEU A 155 -26.26 15.75 3.82
CA LEU A 155 -24.81 15.72 4.01
C LEU A 155 -24.38 14.64 5.01
N GLN A 156 -25.10 14.49 6.12
CA GLN A 156 -24.83 13.43 7.09
C GLN A 156 -25.03 12.04 6.46
N THR A 157 -26.10 11.87 5.68
CA THR A 157 -26.39 10.62 4.96
C THR A 157 -25.29 10.28 3.96
N LEU A 158 -24.85 11.25 3.15
CA LEU A 158 -23.74 11.09 2.20
C LEU A 158 -22.43 10.74 2.90
N ARG A 159 -22.16 11.34 4.07
CA ARG A 159 -20.96 11.05 4.86
C ARG A 159 -20.95 9.60 5.35
N ILE A 160 -22.08 9.11 5.85
CA ILE A 160 -22.24 7.71 6.25
C ILE A 160 -22.01 6.79 5.04
N TYR A 161 -22.68 7.06 3.91
CA TYR A 161 -22.54 6.27 2.69
C TYR A 161 -21.09 6.21 2.20
N TYR A 162 -20.39 7.35 2.16
CA TYR A 162 -18.99 7.42 1.75
C TYR A 162 -18.09 6.61 2.69
N SER A 163 -18.27 6.74 4.00
CA SER A 163 -17.48 6.00 4.99
C SER A 163 -17.68 4.48 4.87
N LEU A 164 -18.92 4.05 4.62
CA LEU A 164 -19.24 2.64 4.41
C LEU A 164 -18.61 2.12 3.11
N HIS A 165 -18.73 2.86 2.01
CA HIS A 165 -18.12 2.51 0.74
C HIS A 165 -16.59 2.39 0.87
N GLN A 166 -15.95 3.31 1.60
CA GLN A 166 -14.51 3.28 1.85
C GLN A 166 -14.11 2.01 2.63
N ALA A 167 -14.85 1.66 3.67
CA ALA A 167 -14.59 0.43 4.45
C ALA A 167 -14.76 -0.83 3.60
N LEU A 168 -15.83 -0.92 2.81
CA LEU A 168 -16.10 -2.06 1.92
C LEU A 168 -15.03 -2.19 0.81
N SER A 169 -14.58 -1.07 0.25
CA SER A 169 -13.51 -1.06 -0.75
C SER A 169 -12.17 -1.53 -0.14
N GLN A 170 -11.88 -1.11 1.10
CA GLN A 170 -10.69 -1.57 1.81
C GLN A 170 -10.75 -3.09 2.07
N GLU A 171 -11.91 -3.61 2.48
CA GLU A 171 -12.16 -5.05 2.67
C GLU A 171 -11.92 -5.84 1.39
N ALA A 172 -12.43 -5.36 0.24
CA ALA A 172 -12.21 -5.99 -1.05
C ALA A 172 -10.71 -6.13 -1.38
N SER A 173 -9.93 -5.06 -1.17
CA SER A 173 -8.48 -5.09 -1.42
C SER A 173 -7.74 -6.07 -0.49
N LEU A 174 -8.15 -6.16 0.78
CA LEU A 174 -7.56 -7.08 1.75
C LEU A 174 -7.89 -8.54 1.39
N LYS A 175 -9.11 -8.79 0.91
CA LYS A 175 -9.53 -10.10 0.43
C LYS A 175 -8.70 -10.56 -0.77
N ASP A 176 -8.42 -9.68 -1.72
CA ASP A 176 -7.57 -10.00 -2.87
C ASP A 176 -6.12 -10.29 -2.46
N GLN A 177 -5.56 -9.51 -1.53
CA GLN A 177 -4.24 -9.77 -0.95
C GLN A 177 -4.19 -11.12 -0.25
N PHE A 178 -5.20 -11.42 0.57
CA PHE A 178 -5.30 -12.72 1.26
C PHE A 178 -5.36 -13.88 0.26
N ASN A 179 -6.20 -13.78 -0.78
CA ASN A 179 -6.31 -14.79 -1.83
C ASN A 179 -4.97 -14.98 -2.56
N SER A 180 -4.26 -13.91 -2.91
CA SER A 180 -2.95 -14.00 -3.56
C SER A 180 -1.90 -14.70 -2.69
N THR A 181 -1.93 -14.43 -1.39
CA THR A 181 -1.04 -15.05 -0.39
C THR A 181 -1.37 -16.53 -0.24
N LEU A 182 -2.65 -16.88 -0.17
CA LEU A 182 -3.13 -18.25 -0.05
C LEU A 182 -2.73 -19.09 -1.28
N ILE A 183 -2.92 -18.58 -2.49
CA ILE A 183 -2.48 -19.23 -3.73
C ILE A 183 -0.96 -19.47 -3.73
N THR A 184 -0.19 -18.55 -3.17
CA THR A 184 1.27 -18.69 -3.06
C THR A 184 1.65 -19.82 -2.11
N TYR A 185 0.98 -19.92 -0.96
CA TYR A 185 1.20 -21.02 -0.02
C TYR A 185 0.75 -22.38 -0.58
N GLU A 186 -0.39 -22.43 -1.28
CA GLU A 186 -0.86 -23.66 -1.94
C GLU A 186 0.15 -24.17 -2.98
N LYS A 187 0.73 -23.27 -3.79
CA LYS A 187 1.79 -23.63 -4.74
C LYS A 187 3.04 -24.13 -4.03
N ALA A 188 3.46 -23.48 -2.94
CA ALA A 188 4.64 -23.90 -2.18
C ALA A 188 4.43 -25.29 -1.53
N LEU A 189 3.24 -25.54 -0.99
CA LEU A 189 2.85 -26.84 -0.44
C LEU A 189 2.88 -27.92 -1.50
N LYS A 190 2.25 -27.67 -2.66
CA LYS A 190 2.23 -28.62 -3.77
C LYS A 190 3.63 -28.96 -4.27
N ASN A 191 4.48 -27.95 -4.45
CA ASN A 191 5.88 -28.17 -4.82
C ASN A 191 6.62 -29.02 -3.77
N ARG A 192 6.35 -28.82 -2.48
CA ARG A 192 6.95 -29.62 -1.41
C ARG A 192 6.48 -31.07 -1.47
N ASP A 193 5.18 -31.29 -1.69
CA ASP A 193 4.60 -32.63 -1.82
C ASP A 193 5.15 -33.37 -3.05
N ASP A 194 5.36 -32.67 -4.16
CA ASP A 194 6.00 -33.22 -5.36
C ASP A 194 7.45 -33.66 -5.06
N VAL A 195 8.22 -32.83 -4.35
CA VAL A 195 9.60 -33.16 -3.93
C VAL A 195 9.61 -34.36 -2.97
N VAL A 196 8.71 -34.40 -1.99
CA VAL A 196 8.60 -35.53 -1.05
C VAL A 196 8.26 -36.82 -1.80
N SER A 197 7.34 -36.75 -2.77
CA SER A 197 6.96 -37.90 -3.60
C SER A 197 8.14 -38.42 -4.42
N MET A 198 8.96 -37.53 -4.99
CA MET A 198 10.19 -37.93 -5.69
C MET A 198 11.21 -38.58 -4.75
N LEU A 199 11.41 -38.03 -3.55
CA LEU A 199 12.34 -38.59 -2.58
C LEU A 199 11.91 -39.97 -2.07
N LEU A 200 10.59 -40.20 -1.89
CA LEU A 200 10.06 -41.50 -1.53
C LEU A 200 10.35 -42.54 -2.62
N LEU A 201 10.09 -42.21 -3.88
CA LEU A 201 10.40 -43.10 -5.01
C LEU A 201 11.90 -43.42 -5.11
N GLN A 202 12.77 -42.43 -4.94
CA GLN A 202 14.21 -42.66 -4.92
C GLN A 202 14.66 -43.55 -3.77
N ASN A 203 14.08 -43.39 -2.58
CA ASN A 203 14.38 -44.26 -1.44
C ASN A 203 13.93 -45.70 -1.70
N GLU A 204 12.72 -45.89 -2.24
CA GLU A 204 12.24 -47.23 -2.63
C GLU A 204 13.19 -47.88 -3.65
N GLU A 205 13.65 -47.12 -4.66
CA GLU A 205 14.62 -47.63 -5.64
C GLU A 205 15.96 -48.01 -5.00
N LEU A 206 16.50 -47.16 -4.11
CA LEU A 206 17.74 -47.46 -3.38
C LEU A 206 17.60 -48.69 -2.47
N GLU A 207 16.45 -48.85 -1.80
CA GLU A 207 16.17 -50.05 -1.01
C GLU A 207 16.20 -51.32 -1.87
N THR A 208 15.58 -51.28 -3.06
CA THR A 208 15.61 -52.44 -3.97
C THR A 208 17.03 -52.75 -4.47
N GLN A 209 17.83 -51.72 -4.78
CA GLN A 209 19.23 -51.90 -5.19
C GLN A 209 20.08 -52.50 -4.07
N LEU A 210 19.89 -52.05 -2.82
CA LEU A 210 20.58 -52.60 -1.66
C LEU A 210 20.20 -54.07 -1.41
N GLN A 211 18.92 -54.42 -1.55
CA GLN A 211 18.46 -55.80 -1.45
C GLN A 211 19.08 -56.70 -2.53
N GLN A 212 19.16 -56.21 -3.78
CA GLN A 212 19.82 -56.94 -4.87
C GLN A 212 21.30 -57.16 -4.60
N MET A 213 22.05 -56.10 -4.24
CA MET A 213 23.47 -56.23 -3.89
C MET A 213 23.71 -57.16 -2.70
N ALA A 214 22.83 -57.16 -1.70
CA ALA A 214 22.90 -58.10 -0.58
C ALA A 214 22.70 -59.56 -1.03
N ALA A 215 21.76 -59.81 -1.94
CA ALA A 215 21.53 -61.13 -2.51
C ALA A 215 22.70 -61.60 -3.39
N GLU A 216 23.28 -60.70 -4.20
CA GLU A 216 24.47 -60.99 -4.99
C GLU A 216 25.68 -61.31 -4.11
N ARG A 217 25.90 -60.51 -3.06
CA ARG A 217 26.97 -60.75 -2.09
C ARG A 217 26.83 -62.15 -1.47
N THR A 218 25.65 -62.51 -0.94
CA THR A 218 25.45 -63.83 -0.33
C THR A 218 25.69 -64.97 -1.31
N ASN A 219 25.30 -64.81 -2.58
CA ASN A 219 25.58 -65.80 -3.63
C ASN A 219 27.10 -65.93 -3.92
N THR A 220 27.82 -64.81 -4.01
CA THR A 220 29.28 -64.83 -4.22
C THR A 220 30.03 -65.44 -3.04
N GLU A 221 29.62 -65.14 -1.82
CA GLU A 221 30.16 -65.71 -0.58
C GLU A 221 29.98 -67.24 -0.57
N LEU A 222 28.80 -67.72 -0.99
CA LEU A 222 28.49 -69.15 -1.06
C LEU A 222 29.38 -69.87 -2.10
N LYS A 223 29.58 -69.27 -3.29
CA LYS A 223 30.50 -69.79 -4.30
C LYS A 223 31.95 -69.81 -3.83
N PHE A 224 32.37 -68.78 -3.11
CA PHE A 224 33.71 -68.71 -2.53
C PHE A 224 33.92 -69.82 -1.50
N GLN A 225 32.94 -70.04 -0.61
CA GLN A 225 32.97 -71.12 0.37
C GLN A 225 33.10 -72.50 -0.31
N GLN A 226 32.29 -72.77 -1.33
CA GLN A 226 32.37 -74.02 -2.11
C GLN A 226 33.73 -74.23 -2.76
N ALA A 227 34.32 -73.18 -3.34
CA ALA A 227 35.65 -73.26 -3.95
C ALA A 227 36.76 -73.48 -2.91
N SER A 228 36.64 -72.86 -1.74
CA SER A 228 37.54 -73.07 -0.59
C SER A 228 37.48 -74.52 -0.10
N ASP A 229 36.28 -75.07 0.09
CA ASP A 229 36.10 -76.46 0.54
C ASP A 229 36.67 -77.45 -0.49
N ALA A 230 36.43 -77.22 -1.79
CA ALA A 230 37.00 -78.04 -2.87
C ALA A 230 38.53 -77.97 -2.90
N LEU A 231 39.12 -76.78 -2.70
CA LEU A 231 40.57 -76.61 -2.58
C LEU A 231 41.10 -77.42 -1.40
N GLN A 232 40.47 -77.30 -0.23
CA GLN A 232 40.88 -78.02 0.97
C GLN A 232 40.84 -79.54 0.73
N GLU A 233 39.77 -80.07 0.14
CA GLU A 233 39.66 -81.50 -0.20
C GLU A 233 40.76 -81.96 -1.17
N THR A 234 41.10 -81.15 -2.17
CA THR A 234 42.22 -81.48 -3.09
C THR A 234 43.58 -81.45 -2.39
N THR A 235 43.81 -80.49 -1.48
CA THR A 235 45.06 -80.42 -0.71
C THR A 235 45.19 -81.61 0.24
N GLU A 236 44.11 -82.03 0.90
CA GLU A 236 44.07 -83.22 1.75
C GLU A 236 44.35 -84.50 0.93
N LYS A 237 43.76 -84.63 -0.27
CA LYS A 237 44.06 -85.72 -1.21
C LYS A 237 45.54 -85.73 -1.62
N LEU A 238 46.12 -84.58 -1.93
CA LEU A 238 47.55 -84.45 -2.29
C LEU A 238 48.48 -84.78 -1.11
N GLN A 239 48.13 -84.36 0.12
CA GLN A 239 48.84 -84.73 1.34
C GLN A 239 48.79 -86.25 1.56
N ASN A 240 47.62 -86.87 1.42
CA ASN A 240 47.48 -88.33 1.49
C ASN A 240 48.30 -89.05 0.41
N MET A 241 48.36 -88.51 -0.81
CA MET A 241 49.17 -89.07 -1.90
C MET A 241 50.67 -88.90 -1.68
N THR A 242 51.13 -87.77 -1.13
CA THR A 242 52.54 -87.56 -0.78
C THR A 242 52.97 -88.46 0.38
N VAL A 243 52.13 -88.62 1.40
CA VAL A 243 52.33 -89.62 2.46
C VAL A 243 52.41 -91.03 1.86
N LYS A 244 51.44 -91.47 1.05
CA LYS A 244 51.48 -92.77 0.36
C LYS A 244 52.74 -92.97 -0.49
N ARG A 245 53.20 -91.95 -1.24
CA ARG A 245 54.47 -92.00 -1.99
C ARG A 245 55.69 -92.12 -1.09
N MET A 246 55.67 -91.54 0.11
CA MET A 246 56.73 -91.68 1.11
C MET A 246 56.84 -93.11 1.62
N TRP A 247 55.70 -93.81 1.79
CA TRP A 247 55.64 -95.23 2.16
C TRP A 247 56.02 -96.19 1.02
N LEU A 248 55.86 -95.77 -0.25
CA LEU A 248 56.19 -96.56 -1.45
C LEU A 248 57.60 -96.30 -2.00
N ARG A 249 58.41 -95.46 -1.35
CA ARG A 249 59.78 -95.17 -1.79
C ARG A 249 60.68 -96.40 -1.51
N PRO A 250 61.30 -97.04 -2.52
CA PRO A 250 62.20 -98.16 -2.27
C PRO A 250 63.42 -97.69 -1.48
N ARG A 251 63.78 -98.40 -0.40
CA ARG A 251 65.15 -98.37 0.14
C ARG A 251 66.08 -98.97 -0.93
N SER A 252 66.56 -98.17 -1.87
CA SER A 252 67.71 -98.54 -2.70
C SER A 252 68.98 -98.20 -1.94
N LEU A 253 69.73 -99.25 -1.61
CA LEU A 253 71.06 -99.28 -1.01
C LEU A 253 72.13 -98.60 -1.88
N SER A 254 73.03 -97.85 -1.24
CA SER A 254 74.50 -97.80 -1.45
C SER A 254 75.05 -96.81 -0.40
N GLY A 255 76.11 -97.04 0.37
CA GLY A 255 77.35 -97.78 0.14
C GLY A 255 78.50 -96.79 0.37
N GLY A 256 79.26 -96.96 1.45
CA GLY A 256 80.36 -96.09 1.88
C GLY A 256 80.55 -96.11 3.39
#